data_AF-A0A926YRD0-F1
#
_entry.id   AF-A0A926YRD0-F1
#
_cell.length_a   1.000
_cell.length_b   1.000
_cell.length_c   1.000
_cell.angle_alpha   90.00
_cell.angle_beta   90.00
_cell.angle_gamma   90.00
#
_symmetry.space_group_name_H-M   'P 1'
#
loop_
_entity.id
_entity.type
_entity.pdbx_description
1 polymer ?
#
loop_
_entity_poly.entity_id
_entity_poly.type
_entity_poly.pdbx_seq_one_letter_code
_entity_poly.pdbx_strand_id
1 'polypeptide(L)'
;MKQYTLSLVLGIWLQSKEFKQSKDPNLSKYLRTALKLYVLPGIDSKTKQLSPKEIAAYSAKLNAKRLKNALSLFDEQFALALEAGKTSKATKGNYRSALGRFMRWLVKQAWWQEMFPDDLPAFVPKLPEYIPKPVLKPRGSVYAFPEDELPESVKTEFKSFEVFRRTGGKKQLVKGVVVRRKNEVGKLRPELEVLEESTFTNEKETVLRFFGWYVDFSEEHPKQPLSLELITHVHLIDAFADWSVEERGNSHIPAIAAATTAIAVAKWLHFDVVKRRKWTDIDVIEELRELRNDYLEEYKDEKKRAGRKKWKLKEITHEEARQVVQYLREHCALHLSRLSMAKGANGRYVRGHQRSMASIFKAWQVYIIVKYLTFCPVRQEEIRSLELGRNIFRKVDAQGNPYYEVEIPPEENKNDLDRNYRLPDLLTKDLDTWIYVWRPMADQVVKSLDRWLEFWGFRPGALEKLQQKLAEAEAGKLHEYAKEQEKCIKNYARRVNGLQRRMAVLETVRGNLDQNKGLFIMTGKSQHADAFGKLHDEGTIHSLVTHAVAQATTKLFGSPRYTNPHAFRHIADKHVRMLGKDPKAFDTLIAHSEEMGDEYAEQLMSERDLTDAIVNNWWEEDSHS
;
A
#
# COMPACT_ATOMS: atom_id res chain seq x y z
N MET A 1 7.03 17.82 -1.82
CA MET A 1 7.04 17.79 -0.33
C MET A 1 7.12 19.19 0.25
N LYS A 2 6.36 19.49 1.31
CA LYS A 2 6.53 20.76 2.06
C LYS A 2 7.97 20.86 2.56
N GLN A 3 8.72 21.85 2.09
CA GLN A 3 9.96 22.22 2.75
C GLN A 3 9.60 22.81 4.12
N TYR A 4 10.06 22.17 5.20
CA TYR A 4 9.90 22.70 6.55
C TYR A 4 10.89 23.85 6.73
N THR A 5 10.43 25.07 6.52
CA THR A 5 11.24 26.27 6.70
C THR A 5 11.25 26.69 8.16
N LEU A 6 12.28 27.40 8.61
CA LEU A 6 12.38 27.87 10.00
C LEU A 6 11.14 28.68 10.41
N SER A 7 10.65 29.56 9.53
CA SER A 7 9.44 30.35 9.78
C SER A 7 8.21 29.47 10.02
N LEU A 8 7.97 28.48 9.14
CA LEU A 8 6.85 27.55 9.26
C LEU A 8 6.92 26.76 10.57
N VAL A 9 8.09 26.20 10.88
CA VAL A 9 8.29 25.38 12.08
C VAL A 9 8.11 26.20 13.36
N LEU A 10 8.58 27.45 13.38
CA LEU A 10 8.34 28.37 14.49
C LEU A 10 6.84 28.67 14.65
N GLY A 11 6.12 28.91 13.56
CA GLY A 11 4.68 29.13 13.60
C GLY A 11 3.93 27.95 14.22
N ILE A 12 4.26 26.72 13.80
CA ILE A 12 3.67 25.49 14.35
C ILE A 12 4.00 25.36 15.84
N TRP A 13 5.26 25.60 16.24
CA TRP A 13 5.66 25.49 17.64
C TRP A 13 4.92 26.49 18.54
N LEU A 14 4.74 27.74 18.10
CA LEU A 14 4.01 28.75 18.86
C LEU A 14 2.53 28.37 19.09
N GLN A 15 1.98 27.52 18.23
CA GLN A 15 0.61 26.99 18.38
C GLN A 15 0.55 25.72 19.24
N SER A 16 1.69 25.10 19.56
CA SER A 16 1.75 23.81 20.26
C SER A 16 1.33 23.91 21.72
N LYS A 17 0.88 22.78 22.28
CA LYS A 17 0.52 22.69 23.72
C LYS A 17 1.72 23.00 24.60
N GLU A 18 2.92 22.51 24.24
CA GLU A 18 4.15 22.74 25.01
C GLU A 18 4.52 24.22 25.09
N PHE A 19 4.28 25.01 24.03
CA PHE A 19 4.50 26.44 24.08
C PHE A 19 3.41 27.14 24.90
N LYS A 20 2.12 26.85 24.63
CA LYS A 20 0.97 27.47 25.32
C LYS A 20 0.94 27.19 26.83
N GLN A 21 1.45 26.04 27.27
CA GLN A 21 1.54 25.69 28.69
C GLN A 21 2.76 26.30 29.41
N SER A 22 3.67 26.97 28.69
CA SER A 22 4.82 27.61 29.31
C SER A 22 4.37 28.84 30.10
N LYS A 23 4.73 28.88 31.40
CA LYS A 23 4.50 30.05 32.26
C LYS A 23 5.41 31.24 31.95
N ASP A 24 6.40 31.07 31.07
CA ASP A 24 7.34 32.14 30.70
C ASP A 24 6.81 32.98 29.53
N PRO A 25 6.35 34.24 29.77
CA PRO A 25 5.82 35.11 28.72
C PRO A 25 6.90 35.55 27.72
N ASN A 26 8.18 35.48 28.10
CA ASN A 26 9.30 35.89 27.27
C ASN A 26 9.87 34.76 26.42
N LEU A 27 9.32 33.53 26.51
CA LEU A 27 9.86 32.36 25.82
C LEU A 27 10.03 32.58 24.31
N SER A 28 9.03 33.16 23.64
CA SER A 28 9.10 33.47 22.20
C SER A 28 10.17 34.52 21.89
N LYS A 29 10.25 35.58 22.71
CA LYS A 29 11.27 36.63 22.59
C LYS A 29 12.67 36.03 22.74
N TYR A 30 12.89 35.21 23.78
CA TYR A 30 14.16 34.54 24.03
C TYR A 30 14.56 33.59 22.90
N LEU A 31 13.63 32.81 22.35
CA LEU A 31 13.92 31.95 21.21
C LEU A 31 14.31 32.76 19.98
N ARG A 32 13.54 33.81 19.63
CA ARG A 32 13.84 34.67 18.48
C ARG A 32 15.22 35.32 18.61
N THR A 33 15.56 35.81 19.80
CA THR A 33 16.90 36.35 20.09
C THR A 33 17.98 35.28 19.98
N ALA A 34 17.77 34.09 20.55
CA ALA A 34 18.72 32.98 20.48
C ALA A 34 19.02 32.60 19.02
N LEU A 35 17.97 32.47 18.20
CA LEU A 35 18.10 32.14 16.79
C LEU A 35 18.82 33.25 16.02
N LYS A 36 18.37 34.49 16.15
CA LYS A 36 18.92 35.64 15.41
C LYS A 36 20.38 35.90 15.72
N LEU A 37 20.77 35.89 16.99
CA LEU A 37 22.11 36.36 17.40
C LEU A 37 23.15 35.24 17.44
N TYR A 38 22.75 33.99 17.66
CA TYR A 38 23.71 32.92 17.96
C TYR A 38 23.55 31.67 17.08
N VAL A 39 22.37 31.36 16.55
CA VAL A 39 22.20 30.18 15.68
C VAL A 39 22.38 30.54 14.21
N LEU A 40 21.58 31.49 13.70
CA LEU A 40 21.63 31.88 12.28
C LEU A 40 23.02 32.35 11.85
N PRO A 41 23.76 33.14 12.65
CA PRO A 41 25.13 33.52 12.31
C PRO A 41 26.12 32.37 12.21
N GLY A 42 25.90 31.29 12.96
CA GLY A 42 26.69 30.06 12.87
C GLY A 42 26.33 29.21 11.65
N ILE A 43 25.11 29.35 11.13
CA ILE A 43 24.64 28.70 9.90
C ILE A 43 25.10 29.47 8.65
N ASP A 44 25.02 30.79 8.71
CA ASP A 44 25.36 31.70 7.61
C ASP A 44 25.80 33.05 8.17
N SER A 45 27.08 33.36 8.01
CA SER A 45 27.71 34.55 8.59
C SER A 45 27.10 35.86 8.10
N LYS A 46 26.48 35.88 6.90
CA LYS A 46 25.81 37.05 6.34
C LYS A 46 24.60 37.47 7.18
N THR A 47 24.00 36.55 7.93
CA THR A 47 22.82 36.82 8.77
C THR A 47 23.11 37.81 9.92
N LYS A 48 24.38 38.01 10.28
CA LYS A 48 24.80 38.99 11.31
C LYS A 48 24.39 40.42 10.99
N GLN A 49 24.31 40.76 9.70
CA GLN A 49 24.04 42.13 9.21
C GLN A 49 22.58 42.33 8.79
N LEU A 50 21.75 41.28 8.81
CA LEU A 50 20.39 41.37 8.31
C LEU A 50 19.46 42.12 9.28
N SER A 51 18.63 42.99 8.72
CA SER A 51 17.51 43.63 9.40
C SER A 51 16.46 42.60 9.85
N PRO A 52 15.55 42.95 10.77
CA PRO A 52 14.47 42.05 11.19
C PRO A 52 13.60 41.53 10.04
N LYS A 53 13.30 42.37 9.04
CA LYS A 53 12.50 42.00 7.85
C LYS A 53 13.24 40.99 6.98
N GLU A 54 14.54 41.21 6.76
CA GLU A 54 15.38 40.29 5.99
C GLU A 54 15.59 38.96 6.71
N ILE A 55 15.67 38.95 8.04
CA ILE A 55 15.73 37.70 8.82
C ILE A 55 14.43 36.91 8.70
N ALA A 56 13.27 37.58 8.68
CA ALA A 56 11.99 36.92 8.45
C ALA A 56 11.96 36.27 7.06
N ALA A 57 12.39 37.00 6.02
CA ALA A 57 12.51 36.48 4.65
C ALA A 57 13.52 35.33 4.55
N TYR A 58 14.67 35.44 5.23
CA TYR A 58 15.67 34.38 5.31
C TYR A 58 15.11 33.13 6.00
N SER A 59 14.42 33.31 7.13
CA SER A 59 13.80 32.21 7.89
C SER A 59 12.68 31.51 7.11
N ALA A 60 12.00 32.23 6.23
CA ALA A 60 11.00 31.68 5.31
C ALA A 60 11.62 30.80 4.21
N LYS A 61 12.92 30.96 3.91
CA LYS A 61 13.66 30.15 2.93
C LYS A 61 14.58 29.11 3.59
N LEU A 62 14.97 29.33 4.84
CA LEU A 62 15.91 28.46 5.54
C LEU A 62 15.27 27.12 5.87
N ASN A 63 15.78 26.05 5.26
CA ASN A 63 15.34 24.70 5.58
C ASN A 63 15.71 24.34 7.04
N ALA A 64 14.71 23.87 7.81
CA ALA A 64 14.85 23.49 9.20
C ALA A 64 15.90 22.41 9.43
N LYS A 65 16.25 21.60 8.42
CA LYS A 65 17.35 20.63 8.49
C LYS A 65 18.67 21.25 8.96
N ARG A 66 18.92 22.53 8.63
CA ARG A 66 20.14 23.24 9.04
C ARG A 66 20.20 23.51 10.55
N LEU A 67 19.11 23.29 11.28
CA LEU A 67 19.02 23.45 12.74
C LEU A 67 19.50 22.23 13.54
N LYS A 68 19.93 21.13 12.89
CA LYS A 68 20.33 19.88 13.59
C LYS A 68 21.30 20.14 14.74
N ASN A 69 22.25 21.05 14.53
CA ASN A 69 23.31 21.39 15.49
C ASN A 69 23.07 22.75 16.19
N ALA A 70 21.83 23.25 16.22
CA ALA A 70 21.53 24.61 16.68
C ALA A 70 22.01 24.91 18.12
N LEU A 71 21.98 23.93 19.02
CA LEU A 71 22.48 24.11 20.40
C LEU A 71 24.00 24.26 20.46
N SER A 72 24.74 23.48 19.67
CA SER A 72 26.21 23.60 19.59
C SER A 72 26.61 24.93 18.96
N LEU A 73 25.98 25.30 17.83
CA LEU A 73 26.19 26.60 17.18
C LEU A 73 25.88 27.76 18.13
N PHE A 74 24.79 27.65 18.90
CA PHE A 74 24.47 28.61 19.94
C PHE A 74 25.60 28.73 20.96
N ASP A 75 26.08 27.61 21.50
CA ASP A 75 27.13 27.62 22.54
C ASP A 75 28.44 28.21 22.03
N GLU A 76 28.84 27.89 20.80
CA GLU A 76 30.03 28.42 20.12
C GLU A 76 29.91 29.93 19.88
N GLN A 77 28.84 30.39 19.23
CA GLN A 77 28.66 31.82 18.93
C GLN A 77 28.45 32.65 20.21
N PHE A 78 27.84 32.07 21.25
CA PHE A 78 27.71 32.73 22.54
C PHE A 78 29.05 32.90 23.24
N ALA A 79 29.94 31.89 23.19
CA ALA A 79 31.29 32.00 23.74
C ALA A 79 32.09 33.13 23.08
N LEU A 80 32.06 33.20 21.74
CA LEU A 80 32.70 34.30 20.99
C LEU A 80 32.13 35.68 21.37
N ALA A 81 30.81 35.77 21.56
CA ALA A 81 30.18 37.02 21.99
C ALA A 81 30.55 37.41 23.42
N LEU A 82 30.74 36.43 24.31
CA LEU A 82 31.15 36.64 25.69
C LEU A 82 32.61 37.12 25.75
N GLU A 83 33.51 36.49 25.01
CA GLU A 83 34.92 36.90 24.87
C GLU A 83 35.04 38.32 24.30
N ALA A 84 34.16 38.66 23.34
CA ALA A 84 34.09 40.02 22.77
C ALA A 84 33.41 41.06 23.67
N GLY A 85 33.00 40.71 24.90
CA GLY A 85 32.32 41.62 25.83
C GLY A 85 30.91 42.05 25.40
N LYS A 86 30.30 41.38 24.40
CA LYS A 86 29.00 41.76 23.82
C LYS A 86 27.80 41.22 24.60
N THR A 87 28.02 40.30 25.55
CA THR A 87 26.94 39.68 26.33
C THR A 87 27.44 39.26 27.71
N SER A 88 26.51 39.00 28.64
CA SER A 88 26.82 38.52 29.99
C SER A 88 26.57 37.02 30.14
N LYS A 89 27.26 36.37 31.07
CA LYS A 89 27.03 34.95 31.39
C LYS A 89 25.61 34.69 31.91
N ALA A 90 24.99 35.66 32.59
CA ALA A 90 23.64 35.55 33.14
C ALA A 90 22.56 35.37 32.05
N THR A 91 22.75 35.99 30.88
CA THR A 91 21.81 35.91 29.74
C THR A 91 21.81 34.55 29.04
N LYS A 92 22.86 33.74 29.20
CA LYS A 92 22.99 32.43 28.51
C LYS A 92 21.86 31.48 28.86
N GLY A 93 21.49 31.42 30.15
CA GLY A 93 20.51 30.46 30.68
C GLY A 93 19.15 30.58 30.01
N ASN A 94 18.63 31.81 29.88
CA ASN A 94 17.30 32.07 29.32
C ASN A 94 17.23 31.71 27.83
N TYR A 95 18.20 32.18 27.04
CA TYR A 95 18.22 31.94 25.58
C TYR A 95 18.46 30.47 25.26
N ARG A 96 19.41 29.83 25.96
CA ARG A 96 19.71 28.42 25.76
C ARG A 96 18.55 27.53 26.21
N SER A 97 17.86 27.89 27.29
CA SER A 97 16.68 27.17 27.77
C SER A 97 15.53 27.25 26.75
N ALA A 98 15.25 28.44 26.21
CA ALA A 98 14.24 28.65 25.18
C ALA A 98 14.54 27.83 23.91
N LEU A 99 15.78 27.92 23.40
CA LEU A 99 16.23 27.12 22.25
C LEU A 99 16.17 25.62 22.55
N GLY A 100 16.57 25.19 23.75
CA GLY A 100 16.51 23.79 24.17
C GLY A 100 15.09 23.24 24.23
N ARG A 101 14.10 24.04 24.67
CA ARG A 101 12.68 23.66 24.65
C ARG A 101 12.17 23.50 23.22
N PHE A 102 12.49 24.45 22.35
CA PHE A 102 12.15 24.38 20.92
C PHE A 102 12.76 23.14 20.26
N MET A 103 14.06 22.91 20.44
CA MET A 103 14.74 21.74 19.86
C MET A 103 14.20 20.42 20.41
N ARG A 104 13.87 20.33 21.72
CA ARG A 104 13.23 19.13 22.30
C ARG A 104 11.85 18.87 21.71
N TRP A 105 11.06 19.90 21.45
CA TRP A 105 9.77 19.74 20.78
C TRP A 105 9.96 19.30 19.33
N LEU A 106 10.91 19.91 18.66
CA LEU A 106 11.21 19.70 17.24
C LEU A 106 11.69 18.26 16.99
N VAL A 107 12.55 17.71 17.87
CA VAL A 107 13.01 16.30 17.82
C VAL A 107 11.88 15.27 18.00
N LYS A 108 10.76 15.65 18.62
CA LYS A 108 9.59 14.78 18.78
C LYS A 108 8.67 14.75 17.56
N GLN A 109 8.87 15.63 16.58
CA GLN A 109 7.99 15.70 15.42
C GLN A 109 8.33 14.58 14.42
N ALA A 110 7.32 13.93 13.84
CA ALA A 110 7.52 12.85 12.87
C ALA A 110 8.37 13.29 11.68
N TRP A 111 8.10 14.49 11.13
CA TRP A 111 8.90 15.05 10.03
C TRP A 111 10.37 15.27 10.37
N TRP A 112 10.69 15.54 11.64
CA TRP A 112 12.09 15.68 12.05
C TRP A 112 12.78 14.32 12.15
N GLN A 113 12.12 13.35 12.78
CA GLN A 113 12.63 11.99 12.92
C GLN A 113 12.83 11.31 11.56
N GLU A 114 12.02 11.64 10.56
CA GLU A 114 12.20 11.15 9.20
C GLU A 114 13.44 11.74 8.51
N MET A 115 13.75 13.02 8.76
CA MET A 115 14.91 13.69 8.19
C MET A 115 16.21 13.33 8.91
N PHE A 116 16.11 13.09 10.21
CA PHE A 116 17.22 12.72 11.09
C PHE A 116 16.83 11.48 11.87
N PRO A 117 16.73 10.33 11.18
CA PRO A 117 16.36 9.11 11.85
C PRO A 117 17.42 8.75 12.88
N ASP A 118 16.99 8.56 14.13
CA ASP A 118 17.83 8.00 15.18
C ASP A 118 18.35 6.63 14.74
N ASP A 119 19.45 6.19 15.35
CA ASP A 119 19.90 4.83 15.16
C ASP A 119 18.77 3.84 15.50
N LEU A 120 18.76 2.69 14.81
CA LEU A 120 17.79 1.65 15.12
C LEU A 120 17.90 1.29 16.60
N PRO A 121 16.76 1.09 17.30
CA PRO A 121 16.83 0.66 18.68
C PRO A 121 17.56 -0.68 18.76
N ALA A 122 18.27 -0.92 19.85
CA ALA A 122 18.97 -2.19 20.04
C ALA A 122 17.99 -3.39 20.01
N PHE A 123 16.74 -3.17 20.42
CA PHE A 123 15.72 -4.20 20.55
C PHE A 123 14.45 -3.80 19.79
N VAL A 124 13.84 -4.77 19.09
CA VAL A 124 12.53 -4.61 18.47
C VAL A 124 11.46 -4.37 19.55
N PRO A 125 10.53 -3.42 19.36
CA PRO A 125 9.36 -3.31 20.23
C PRO A 125 8.52 -4.60 20.22
N LYS A 126 7.76 -4.82 21.30
CA LYS A 126 6.89 -6.00 21.42
C LYS A 126 5.76 -5.91 20.38
N LEU A 127 5.68 -6.91 19.49
CA LEU A 127 4.57 -7.05 18.55
C LEU A 127 3.26 -7.26 19.33
N PRO A 128 2.20 -6.49 19.01
CA PRO A 128 0.87 -6.80 19.53
C PRO A 128 0.38 -8.11 18.93
N GLU A 129 -0.59 -8.73 19.62
CA GLU A 129 -1.30 -9.88 19.07
C GLU A 129 -2.00 -9.47 17.77
N TYR A 130 -1.91 -10.34 16.76
CA TYR A 130 -2.57 -10.08 15.49
C TYR A 130 -4.07 -10.29 15.67
N ILE A 131 -4.85 -9.22 15.49
CA ILE A 131 -6.30 -9.27 15.48
C ILE A 131 -6.73 -9.48 14.02
N PRO A 132 -7.27 -10.67 13.65
CA PRO A 132 -7.71 -10.95 12.30
C PRO A 132 -8.72 -9.90 11.83
N LYS A 133 -8.61 -9.50 10.56
CA LYS A 133 -9.63 -8.66 9.93
C LYS A 133 -11.00 -9.33 10.13
N PRO A 134 -12.04 -8.60 10.56
CA PRO A 134 -13.40 -9.12 10.58
C PRO A 134 -13.69 -9.74 9.22
N VAL A 135 -13.92 -11.05 9.20
CA VAL A 135 -14.25 -11.76 7.98
C VAL A 135 -15.63 -11.26 7.59
N LEU A 136 -15.69 -10.37 6.59
CA LEU A 136 -16.93 -10.18 5.85
C LEU A 136 -17.32 -11.56 5.36
N LYS A 137 -18.55 -12.01 5.65
CA LYS A 137 -19.07 -13.32 5.23
C LYS A 137 -18.49 -13.66 3.86
N PRO A 138 -17.84 -14.82 3.69
CA PRO A 138 -17.17 -15.13 2.44
C PRO A 138 -18.14 -14.83 1.31
N ARG A 139 -17.75 -13.86 0.45
CA ARG A 139 -18.43 -13.57 -0.81
C ARG A 139 -18.14 -14.72 -1.76
N GLY A 140 -18.59 -15.91 -1.39
CA GLY A 140 -18.24 -17.13 -2.06
C GLY A 140 -19.14 -17.34 -3.26
N SER A 141 -18.52 -17.79 -4.34
CA SER A 141 -19.05 -18.51 -5.49
C SER A 141 -19.74 -19.84 -5.11
N VAL A 142 -20.33 -19.93 -3.91
CA VAL A 142 -20.88 -21.17 -3.33
C VAL A 142 -22.02 -21.75 -4.20
N TYR A 143 -22.56 -20.93 -5.11
CA TYR A 143 -23.64 -21.27 -6.03
C TYR A 143 -23.23 -21.10 -7.49
N ALA A 144 -21.92 -21.03 -7.82
CA ALA A 144 -21.52 -21.06 -9.22
C ALA A 144 -21.71 -22.48 -9.76
N PHE A 145 -22.32 -22.61 -10.94
CA PHE A 145 -22.49 -23.88 -11.61
C PHE A 145 -21.10 -24.51 -11.90
N PRO A 146 -20.87 -25.79 -11.57
CA PRO A 146 -19.59 -26.44 -11.83
C PRO A 146 -19.27 -26.48 -13.33
N GLU A 147 -18.08 -26.01 -13.71
CA GLU A 147 -17.70 -25.90 -15.12
C GLU A 147 -17.62 -27.27 -15.81
N ASP A 148 -17.18 -28.29 -15.08
CA ASP A 148 -17.09 -29.67 -15.53
C ASP A 148 -18.46 -30.28 -15.83
N GLU A 149 -19.50 -29.85 -15.13
CA GLU A 149 -20.90 -30.27 -15.31
C GLU A 149 -21.62 -29.53 -16.45
N LEU A 150 -21.01 -28.51 -17.08
CA LEU A 150 -21.65 -27.80 -18.18
C LEU A 150 -21.95 -28.73 -19.37
N PRO A 151 -23.15 -28.63 -19.99
CA PRO A 151 -23.45 -29.32 -21.24
C PRO A 151 -22.45 -28.97 -22.34
N GLU A 152 -22.15 -29.93 -23.23
CA GLU A 152 -21.17 -29.72 -24.30
C GLU A 152 -21.59 -28.62 -25.30
N SER A 153 -22.90 -28.41 -25.47
CA SER A 153 -23.46 -27.29 -26.23
C SER A 153 -23.00 -25.95 -25.62
N VAL A 154 -23.16 -25.78 -24.32
CA VAL A 154 -22.76 -24.55 -23.59
C VAL A 154 -21.24 -24.37 -23.59
N LYS A 155 -20.47 -25.45 -23.42
CA LYS A 155 -19.00 -25.41 -23.56
C LYS A 155 -18.57 -24.92 -24.95
N THR A 156 -19.31 -25.31 -25.99
CA THR A 156 -19.09 -24.85 -27.37
C THR A 156 -19.47 -23.38 -27.55
N GLU A 157 -20.58 -22.94 -26.96
CA GLU A 157 -21.00 -21.54 -26.95
C GLU A 157 -19.96 -20.65 -26.25
N PHE A 158 -19.45 -21.04 -25.07
CA PHE A 158 -18.38 -20.31 -24.39
C PHE A 158 -17.12 -20.15 -25.25
N LYS A 159 -16.69 -21.20 -25.96
CA LYS A 159 -15.54 -21.10 -26.87
C LYS A 159 -15.81 -20.13 -28.03
N SER A 160 -17.01 -20.17 -28.60
CA SER A 160 -17.43 -19.25 -29.67
C SER A 160 -17.48 -17.80 -29.17
N PHE A 161 -18.07 -17.59 -27.99
CA PHE A 161 -18.16 -16.31 -27.33
C PHE A 161 -16.78 -15.76 -26.95
N GLU A 162 -15.87 -16.59 -26.44
CA GLU A 162 -14.49 -16.22 -26.16
C GLU A 162 -13.76 -15.71 -27.41
N VAL A 163 -13.86 -16.46 -28.52
CA VAL A 163 -13.27 -16.06 -29.80
C VAL A 163 -13.87 -14.73 -30.27
N PHE A 164 -15.18 -14.54 -30.12
CA PHE A 164 -15.83 -13.28 -30.45
C PHE A 164 -15.27 -12.10 -29.63
N ARG A 165 -15.16 -12.24 -28.30
CA ARG A 165 -14.63 -11.19 -27.40
C ARG A 165 -13.16 -10.90 -27.63
N ARG A 166 -12.33 -11.93 -27.87
CA ARG A 166 -10.88 -11.78 -28.13
C ARG A 166 -10.56 -11.25 -29.52
N THR A 167 -11.50 -11.27 -30.46
CA THR A 167 -11.25 -10.83 -31.84
C THR A 167 -12.07 -9.61 -32.26
N GLY A 168 -12.94 -9.10 -31.39
CA GLY A 168 -13.89 -8.04 -31.70
C GLY A 168 -14.81 -8.43 -32.87
N GLY A 169 -15.20 -9.70 -32.96
CA GLY A 169 -16.04 -10.23 -34.04
C GLY A 169 -15.36 -10.39 -35.41
N LYS A 170 -14.07 -10.05 -35.56
CA LYS A 170 -13.37 -10.06 -36.86
C LYS A 170 -13.22 -11.46 -37.47
N LYS A 171 -13.12 -12.53 -36.67
CA LYS A 171 -12.91 -13.91 -37.16
C LYS A 171 -14.19 -14.68 -37.51
N GLN A 172 -15.36 -14.30 -36.99
CA GLN A 172 -16.63 -14.96 -37.31
C GLN A 172 -17.02 -14.81 -38.80
N LEU A 173 -16.54 -13.75 -39.46
CA LEU A 173 -16.83 -13.43 -40.85
C LEU A 173 -16.16 -14.34 -41.91
N VAL A 174 -15.27 -15.26 -41.52
CA VAL A 174 -14.41 -16.00 -42.47
C VAL A 174 -15.03 -17.30 -42.98
N LYS A 175 -16.19 -17.74 -42.46
CA LYS A 175 -16.84 -18.98 -42.93
C LYS A 175 -18.22 -18.70 -43.51
N GLY A 176 -18.29 -18.29 -44.78
CA GLY A 176 -19.48 -18.63 -45.60
C GLY A 176 -19.87 -17.69 -46.73
N VAL A 177 -19.87 -16.36 -46.56
CA VAL A 177 -20.54 -15.49 -47.56
C VAL A 177 -19.86 -14.12 -47.68
N VAL A 178 -19.65 -13.70 -48.94
CA VAL A 178 -19.40 -12.34 -49.44
C VAL A 178 -17.93 -11.92 -49.68
N VAL A 179 -17.42 -12.34 -50.84
CA VAL A 179 -16.32 -11.65 -51.57
C VAL A 179 -16.83 -10.48 -52.43
N ARG A 180 -18.14 -10.15 -52.44
CA ARG A 180 -18.71 -9.22 -53.46
C ARG A 180 -19.33 -7.88 -53.00
N ARG A 181 -19.27 -7.49 -51.72
CA ARG A 181 -19.74 -6.15 -51.28
C ARG A 181 -18.76 -5.46 -50.32
N LYS A 182 -17.54 -5.21 -50.79
CA LYS A 182 -16.50 -4.56 -49.98
C LYS A 182 -16.65 -3.03 -49.84
N ASN A 183 -17.50 -2.38 -50.62
CA ASN A 183 -17.47 -0.91 -50.71
C ASN A 183 -18.59 -0.14 -49.96
N GLU A 184 -19.67 -0.80 -49.51
CA GLU A 184 -20.79 -0.08 -48.82
C GLU A 184 -21.12 -0.59 -47.41
N VAL A 185 -20.87 -1.87 -47.10
CA VAL A 185 -21.26 -2.48 -45.80
C VAL A 185 -20.26 -2.16 -44.67
N GLY A 186 -19.06 -1.68 -45.01
CA GLY A 186 -17.97 -1.42 -44.05
C GLY A 186 -18.22 -0.27 -43.07
N LYS A 187 -19.23 0.59 -43.28
CA LYS A 187 -19.45 1.79 -42.45
C LYS A 187 -20.52 1.68 -41.36
N LEU A 188 -21.28 0.58 -41.30
CA LEU A 188 -22.43 0.49 -40.38
C LEU A 188 -22.25 -0.48 -39.20
N ARG A 189 -21.31 -1.43 -39.28
CA ARG A 189 -21.15 -2.42 -38.21
C ARG A 189 -20.46 -1.82 -36.97
N PRO A 190 -20.90 -2.19 -35.75
CA PRO A 190 -20.25 -1.76 -34.52
C PRO A 190 -18.80 -2.22 -34.44
N GLU A 191 -17.92 -1.32 -34.05
CA GLU A 191 -16.57 -1.70 -33.63
C GLU A 191 -16.66 -2.26 -32.21
N LEU A 192 -16.13 -3.47 -32.03
CA LEU A 192 -16.10 -4.14 -30.74
C LEU A 192 -14.70 -4.05 -30.15
N GLU A 193 -14.65 -3.65 -28.89
CA GLU A 193 -13.43 -3.65 -28.10
C GLU A 193 -12.91 -5.08 -27.93
N VAL A 194 -11.63 -5.27 -28.24
CA VAL A 194 -10.92 -6.52 -27.99
C VAL A 194 -10.60 -6.57 -26.50
N LEU A 195 -11.09 -7.59 -25.82
CA LEU A 195 -10.89 -7.72 -24.38
C LEU A 195 -9.67 -8.55 -24.01
N GLU A 196 -9.09 -8.22 -22.85
CA GLU A 196 -8.14 -9.06 -22.14
C GLU A 196 -8.79 -10.35 -21.61
N GLU A 197 -7.97 -11.40 -21.47
CA GLU A 197 -8.36 -12.70 -20.90
C GLU A 197 -8.92 -12.60 -19.47
N SER A 198 -8.40 -11.66 -18.68
CA SER A 198 -8.88 -11.36 -17.33
C SER A 198 -10.35 -10.93 -17.32
N THR A 199 -10.75 -10.11 -18.29
CA THR A 199 -12.12 -9.59 -18.40
C THR A 199 -13.07 -10.69 -18.85
N PHE A 200 -12.67 -11.51 -19.83
CA PHE A 200 -13.47 -12.66 -20.25
C PHE A 200 -13.64 -13.69 -19.13
N THR A 201 -12.60 -13.92 -18.32
CA THR A 201 -12.68 -14.83 -17.16
C THR A 201 -13.75 -14.35 -16.17
N ASN A 202 -13.83 -13.04 -15.91
CA ASN A 202 -14.88 -12.46 -15.07
C ASN A 202 -16.28 -12.58 -15.70
N GLU A 203 -16.42 -12.39 -17.02
CA GLU A 203 -17.68 -12.60 -17.74
C GLU A 203 -18.12 -14.07 -17.60
N LYS A 204 -17.23 -15.03 -17.82
CA LYS A 204 -17.49 -16.47 -17.66
C LYS A 204 -17.91 -16.83 -16.24
N GLU A 205 -17.18 -16.38 -15.22
CA GLU A 205 -17.55 -16.60 -13.82
C GLU A 205 -18.93 -16.03 -13.48
N THR A 206 -19.29 -14.89 -14.09
CA THR A 206 -20.60 -14.26 -13.90
C THR A 206 -21.70 -15.13 -14.51
N VAL A 207 -21.51 -15.67 -15.71
CA VAL A 207 -22.44 -16.63 -16.30
C VAL A 207 -22.59 -17.88 -15.43
N LEU A 208 -21.49 -18.45 -14.94
CA LEU A 208 -21.56 -19.65 -14.08
C LEU A 208 -22.33 -19.38 -12.78
N ARG A 209 -22.17 -18.21 -12.17
CA ARG A 209 -22.96 -17.80 -10.99
C ARG A 209 -24.44 -17.65 -11.32
N PHE A 210 -24.75 -17.07 -12.47
CA PHE A 210 -26.13 -16.96 -12.95
C PHE A 210 -26.74 -18.35 -13.21
N PHE A 211 -26.02 -19.26 -13.86
CA PHE A 211 -26.51 -20.63 -14.11
C PHE A 211 -26.71 -21.42 -12.83
N GLY A 212 -25.81 -21.32 -11.85
CA GLY A 212 -26.01 -22.05 -10.60
C GLY A 212 -27.19 -21.47 -9.81
N TRP A 213 -27.41 -20.14 -9.87
CA TRP A 213 -28.66 -19.56 -9.38
C TRP A 213 -29.89 -20.13 -10.12
N TYR A 214 -29.87 -20.11 -11.45
CA TYR A 214 -30.99 -20.55 -12.27
C TYR A 214 -31.34 -22.02 -12.03
N VAL A 215 -30.35 -22.90 -11.94
CA VAL A 215 -30.57 -24.34 -11.73
C VAL A 215 -31.07 -24.65 -10.33
N ASP A 216 -30.48 -24.03 -9.31
CA ASP A 216 -30.68 -24.43 -7.91
C ASP A 216 -31.77 -23.62 -7.20
N PHE A 217 -32.08 -22.40 -7.67
CA PHE A 217 -32.91 -21.45 -6.91
C PHE A 217 -34.05 -20.80 -7.72
N SER A 218 -34.07 -20.91 -9.05
CA SER A 218 -35.19 -20.37 -9.85
C SER A 218 -36.37 -21.35 -9.91
N GLU A 219 -37.14 -21.41 -8.82
CA GLU A 219 -38.33 -22.28 -8.75
C GLU A 219 -39.50 -21.73 -9.60
N GLU A 220 -39.55 -20.42 -9.79
CA GLU A 220 -40.66 -19.72 -10.47
C GLU A 220 -40.55 -19.72 -12.01
N HIS A 221 -39.41 -20.13 -12.55
CA HIS A 221 -39.14 -20.10 -13.99
C HIS A 221 -39.09 -21.52 -14.58
N PRO A 222 -39.73 -21.78 -15.73
CA PRO A 222 -39.60 -23.06 -16.41
C PRO A 222 -38.13 -23.34 -16.71
N LYS A 223 -37.59 -24.46 -16.20
CA LYS A 223 -36.20 -24.86 -16.42
C LYS A 223 -35.97 -25.22 -17.88
N GLN A 224 -35.51 -24.24 -18.64
CA GLN A 224 -35.03 -24.41 -20.00
C GLN A 224 -33.64 -25.07 -19.99
N PRO A 225 -33.24 -25.77 -21.05
CA PRO A 225 -31.87 -26.24 -21.19
C PRO A 225 -30.88 -25.09 -21.07
N LEU A 226 -29.77 -25.31 -20.37
CA LEU A 226 -28.74 -24.28 -20.22
C LEU A 226 -28.22 -23.85 -21.60
N SER A 227 -28.24 -22.55 -21.85
CA SER A 227 -27.61 -21.87 -22.98
C SER A 227 -27.15 -20.48 -22.53
N LEU A 228 -26.16 -19.90 -23.21
CA LEU A 228 -25.74 -18.52 -22.96
C LEU A 228 -26.89 -17.53 -23.23
N GLU A 229 -27.83 -17.85 -24.12
CA GLU A 229 -29.01 -17.02 -24.39
C GLU A 229 -29.84 -16.74 -23.14
N LEU A 230 -29.91 -17.67 -22.18
CA LEU A 230 -30.66 -17.48 -20.94
C LEU A 230 -30.27 -16.22 -20.17
N ILE A 231 -28.97 -15.87 -20.14
CA ILE A 231 -28.52 -14.67 -19.42
C ILE A 231 -28.97 -13.37 -20.10
N THR A 232 -29.49 -13.44 -21.32
CA THR A 232 -30.01 -12.26 -22.04
C THR A 232 -31.48 -11.98 -21.72
N HIS A 233 -32.18 -12.89 -21.03
CA HIS A 233 -33.56 -12.68 -20.60
C HIS A 233 -33.62 -11.68 -19.45
N VAL A 234 -34.12 -10.47 -19.72
CA VAL A 234 -34.13 -9.34 -18.77
C VAL A 234 -34.79 -9.71 -17.44
N HIS A 235 -35.95 -10.37 -17.47
CA HIS A 235 -36.65 -10.80 -16.25
C HIS A 235 -35.87 -11.83 -15.40
N LEU A 236 -35.02 -12.66 -16.01
CA LEU A 236 -34.17 -13.59 -15.25
C LEU A 236 -33.00 -12.87 -14.59
N ILE A 237 -32.44 -11.85 -15.24
CA ILE A 237 -31.41 -10.99 -14.62
C ILE A 237 -31.99 -10.24 -13.44
N ASP A 238 -33.24 -9.78 -13.57
CA ASP A 238 -33.94 -9.09 -12.49
C ASP A 238 -34.21 -9.98 -11.29
N ALA A 239 -34.80 -11.15 -11.50
CA ALA A 239 -34.98 -12.14 -10.45
C ALA A 239 -33.65 -12.60 -9.82
N PHE A 240 -32.56 -12.69 -10.60
CA PHE A 240 -31.22 -12.98 -10.08
C PHE A 240 -30.69 -11.85 -9.18
N ALA A 241 -30.93 -10.59 -9.56
CA ALA A 241 -30.52 -9.42 -8.80
C ALA A 241 -31.23 -9.40 -7.44
N ASP A 242 -32.56 -9.55 -7.44
CA ASP A 242 -33.40 -9.58 -6.24
C ASP A 242 -32.93 -10.68 -5.29
N TRP A 243 -32.82 -11.91 -5.77
CA TRP A 243 -32.31 -13.03 -4.98
C TRP A 243 -30.91 -12.76 -4.42
N SER A 244 -30.00 -12.20 -5.21
CA SER A 244 -28.63 -11.90 -4.78
C SER A 244 -28.60 -10.84 -3.68
N VAL A 245 -29.50 -9.86 -3.72
CA VAL A 245 -29.57 -8.79 -2.71
C VAL A 245 -30.28 -9.30 -1.45
N GLU A 246 -31.47 -9.89 -1.60
CA GLU A 246 -32.34 -10.27 -0.47
C GLU A 246 -31.83 -11.51 0.26
N GLU A 247 -31.56 -12.61 -0.46
CA GLU A 247 -31.20 -13.89 0.14
C GLU A 247 -29.71 -13.97 0.51
N ARG A 248 -28.85 -13.34 -0.29
CA ARG A 248 -27.39 -13.39 -0.08
C ARG A 248 -26.83 -12.16 0.63
N GLY A 249 -27.60 -11.08 0.76
CA GLY A 249 -27.14 -9.83 1.34
C GLY A 249 -26.01 -9.18 0.53
N ASN A 250 -25.95 -9.43 -0.78
CA ASN A 250 -24.99 -8.77 -1.66
C ASN A 250 -25.43 -7.33 -1.92
N SER A 251 -24.48 -6.50 -2.37
CA SER A 251 -24.79 -5.24 -3.04
C SER A 251 -25.24 -5.50 -4.48
N HIS A 252 -25.71 -4.49 -5.20
CA HIS A 252 -26.09 -4.58 -6.62
C HIS A 252 -24.93 -4.86 -7.61
N ILE A 253 -23.67 -4.98 -7.15
CA ILE A 253 -22.50 -5.31 -8.00
C ILE A 253 -22.69 -6.59 -8.85
N PRO A 254 -23.12 -7.75 -8.30
CA PRO A 254 -23.33 -8.94 -9.10
C PRO A 254 -24.41 -8.76 -10.17
N ALA A 255 -25.45 -7.97 -9.89
CA ALA A 255 -26.50 -7.63 -10.85
C ALA A 255 -25.96 -6.77 -12.00
N ILE A 256 -25.18 -5.73 -11.69
CA ILE A 256 -24.48 -4.90 -12.69
C ILE A 256 -23.55 -5.76 -13.56
N ALA A 257 -22.81 -6.68 -12.94
CA ALA A 257 -21.93 -7.60 -13.66
C ALA A 257 -22.74 -8.53 -14.58
N ALA A 258 -23.82 -9.14 -14.07
CA ALA A 258 -24.70 -10.01 -14.83
C ALA A 258 -25.33 -9.30 -16.03
N ALA A 259 -25.89 -8.10 -15.83
CA ALA A 259 -26.45 -7.29 -16.91
C ALA A 259 -25.38 -6.86 -17.93
N THR A 260 -24.17 -6.53 -17.48
CA THR A 260 -23.05 -6.20 -18.39
C THR A 260 -22.63 -7.41 -19.22
N THR A 261 -22.54 -8.59 -18.61
CA THR A 261 -22.27 -9.85 -19.30
C THR A 261 -23.40 -10.24 -20.25
N ALA A 262 -24.66 -10.05 -19.84
CA ALA A 262 -25.85 -10.25 -20.67
C ALA A 262 -25.80 -9.39 -21.93
N ILE A 263 -25.45 -8.10 -21.82
CA ILE A 263 -25.24 -7.21 -22.97
C ILE A 263 -24.14 -7.75 -23.89
N ALA A 264 -23.04 -8.25 -23.33
CA ALA A 264 -21.94 -8.81 -24.13
C ALA A 264 -22.36 -10.08 -24.89
N VAL A 265 -23.14 -10.96 -24.25
CA VAL A 265 -23.70 -12.17 -24.87
C VAL A 265 -24.75 -11.80 -25.93
N ALA A 266 -25.66 -10.87 -25.64
CA ALA A 266 -26.64 -10.39 -26.61
C ALA A 266 -25.96 -9.77 -27.85
N LYS A 267 -24.87 -9.01 -27.67
CA LYS A 267 -24.05 -8.52 -28.78
C LYS A 267 -23.47 -9.66 -29.62
N TRP A 268 -23.01 -10.74 -28.98
CA TRP A 268 -22.50 -11.91 -29.69
C TRP A 268 -23.59 -12.61 -30.49
N LEU A 269 -24.77 -12.83 -29.90
CA LEU A 269 -25.92 -13.49 -30.56
C LEU A 269 -26.47 -12.67 -31.74
N HIS A 270 -26.47 -11.34 -31.63
CA HIS A 270 -27.06 -10.44 -32.64
C HIS A 270 -26.05 -9.74 -33.56
N PHE A 271 -24.77 -10.12 -33.54
CA PHE A 271 -23.72 -9.44 -34.30
C PHE A 271 -23.95 -9.45 -35.82
N ASP A 272 -24.63 -10.47 -36.34
CA ASP A 272 -24.88 -10.59 -37.78
C ASP A 272 -26.09 -9.78 -38.28
N VAL A 273 -27.00 -9.41 -37.37
CA VAL A 273 -28.26 -8.72 -37.71
C VAL A 273 -28.25 -7.23 -37.35
N VAL A 274 -27.27 -6.76 -36.58
CA VAL A 274 -27.15 -5.36 -36.17
C VAL A 274 -26.91 -4.43 -37.36
N LYS A 275 -27.68 -3.34 -37.41
CA LYS A 275 -27.64 -2.29 -38.44
C LYS A 275 -27.05 -0.99 -37.90
N ARG A 276 -27.10 -0.74 -36.58
CA ARG A 276 -26.61 0.51 -35.97
C ARG A 276 -25.37 0.30 -35.12
N ARG A 277 -24.42 1.24 -35.22
CA ARG A 277 -23.15 1.22 -34.44
C ARG A 277 -23.37 1.13 -32.92
N LYS A 278 -24.44 1.76 -32.40
CA LYS A 278 -24.74 1.78 -30.97
C LYS A 278 -25.61 0.60 -30.49
N TRP A 279 -25.99 -0.33 -31.37
CA TRP A 279 -26.88 -1.45 -31.05
C TRP A 279 -28.30 -1.04 -30.62
N THR A 280 -28.73 0.19 -30.89
CA THR A 280 -30.06 0.71 -30.52
C THR A 280 -31.20 0.17 -31.39
N ASP A 281 -30.89 -0.79 -32.25
CA ASP A 281 -31.83 -1.53 -33.11
C ASP A 281 -32.06 -2.96 -32.62
N ILE A 282 -31.46 -3.35 -31.49
CA ILE A 282 -31.62 -4.64 -30.84
C ILE A 282 -32.28 -4.40 -29.47
N ASP A 283 -33.59 -4.60 -29.39
CA ASP A 283 -34.42 -4.21 -28.22
C ASP A 283 -33.89 -4.80 -26.90
N VAL A 284 -33.53 -6.09 -26.88
CA VAL A 284 -32.96 -6.75 -25.69
C VAL A 284 -31.68 -6.08 -25.17
N ILE A 285 -30.87 -5.47 -26.04
CA ILE A 285 -29.66 -4.75 -25.61
C ILE A 285 -30.01 -3.42 -24.95
N GLU A 286 -31.06 -2.74 -25.39
CA GLU A 286 -31.52 -1.50 -24.76
C GLU A 286 -32.19 -1.78 -23.42
N GLU A 287 -33.06 -2.78 -23.33
CA GLU A 287 -33.67 -3.20 -22.06
C GLU A 287 -32.62 -3.59 -21.01
N LEU A 288 -31.60 -4.37 -21.41
CA LEU A 288 -30.50 -4.73 -20.51
C LEU A 288 -29.63 -3.51 -20.10
N ARG A 289 -29.54 -2.48 -20.94
CA ARG A 289 -28.82 -1.23 -20.60
C ARG A 289 -29.57 -0.42 -19.59
N GLU A 290 -30.89 -0.29 -19.76
CA GLU A 290 -31.78 0.35 -18.80
C GLU A 290 -31.68 -0.34 -17.45
N LEU A 291 -31.89 -1.67 -17.41
CA LEU A 291 -31.79 -2.47 -16.19
C LEU A 291 -30.42 -2.32 -15.49
N ARG A 292 -29.32 -2.36 -16.26
CA ARG A 292 -27.97 -2.13 -15.72
C ARG A 292 -27.82 -0.74 -15.12
N ASN A 293 -28.40 0.28 -15.75
CA ASN A 293 -28.30 1.66 -15.27
C ASN A 293 -29.09 1.84 -13.96
N ASP A 294 -30.26 1.22 -13.83
CA ASP A 294 -31.04 1.23 -12.59
C ASP A 294 -30.22 0.63 -11.43
N TYR A 295 -29.63 -0.56 -11.62
CA TYR A 295 -28.73 -1.15 -10.62
C TYR A 295 -27.48 -0.30 -10.33
N LEU A 296 -26.96 0.43 -11.32
CA LEU A 296 -25.84 1.35 -11.11
C LEU A 296 -26.24 2.51 -10.20
N GLU A 297 -27.46 3.03 -10.31
CA GLU A 297 -27.99 4.07 -9.44
C GLU A 297 -28.15 3.57 -8.01
N GLU A 298 -28.80 2.42 -7.82
CA GLU A 298 -28.96 1.81 -6.50
C GLU A 298 -27.60 1.49 -5.85
N TYR A 299 -26.68 0.93 -6.63
CA TYR A 299 -25.33 0.64 -6.17
C TYR A 299 -24.57 1.90 -5.74
N LYS A 300 -24.77 3.06 -6.38
CA LYS A 300 -24.09 4.31 -5.97
C LYS A 300 -24.45 4.66 -4.51
N ASP A 301 -25.71 4.50 -4.12
CA ASP A 301 -26.16 4.80 -2.76
C ASP A 301 -25.73 3.74 -1.74
N GLU A 302 -25.74 2.46 -2.12
CA GLU A 302 -25.14 1.39 -1.33
C GLU A 302 -23.64 1.60 -1.11
N LYS A 303 -22.91 1.93 -2.17
CA LYS A 303 -21.46 2.17 -2.16
C LYS A 303 -21.13 3.31 -1.21
N LYS A 304 -21.90 4.40 -1.20
CA LYS A 304 -21.75 5.50 -0.22
C LYS A 304 -21.93 5.01 1.22
N ARG A 305 -22.99 4.24 1.51
CA ARG A 305 -23.27 3.71 2.86
C ARG A 305 -22.20 2.71 3.34
N ALA A 306 -21.85 1.75 2.47
CA ALA A 306 -20.82 0.74 2.74
C ALA A 306 -19.42 1.36 2.83
N GLY A 307 -19.16 2.40 2.06
CA GLY A 307 -17.91 3.17 2.04
C GLY A 307 -17.57 3.72 3.43
N ARG A 308 -18.52 4.35 4.12
CA ARG A 308 -18.31 4.87 5.49
C ARG A 308 -17.91 3.77 6.47
N LYS A 309 -18.61 2.62 6.44
CA LYS A 309 -18.27 1.45 7.30
C LYS A 309 -16.89 0.88 6.96
N LYS A 310 -16.58 0.74 5.67
CA LYS A 310 -15.27 0.28 5.16
C LYS A 310 -14.14 1.18 5.63
N TRP A 311 -14.31 2.50 5.50
CA TRP A 311 -13.29 3.48 5.86
C TRP A 311 -13.10 3.60 7.37
N LYS A 312 -14.14 3.42 8.18
CA LYS A 312 -13.98 3.30 9.64
C LYS A 312 -12.99 2.18 10.04
N LEU A 313 -12.82 1.13 9.25
CA LEU A 313 -11.87 0.05 9.54
C LEU A 313 -10.48 0.24 8.91
N LYS A 314 -10.31 1.21 8.00
CA LYS A 314 -9.12 1.37 7.16
C LYS A 314 -8.45 2.71 7.27
N GLU A 315 -9.21 3.75 7.57
CA GLU A 315 -8.73 5.13 7.56
C GLU A 315 -7.73 5.35 8.69
N ILE A 316 -6.61 5.94 8.30
CA ILE A 316 -5.64 6.60 9.15
C ILE A 316 -5.33 7.93 8.48
N THR A 317 -5.02 8.96 9.26
CA THR A 317 -4.53 10.23 8.74
C THR A 317 -3.13 10.04 8.14
N HIS A 318 -2.70 10.96 7.27
CA HIS A 318 -1.32 10.91 6.76
C HIS A 318 -0.29 11.01 7.90
N GLU A 319 -0.56 11.76 8.97
CA GLU A 319 0.33 11.83 10.12
C GLU A 319 0.40 10.50 10.90
N GLU A 320 -0.73 9.80 11.07
CA GLU A 320 -0.74 8.45 11.64
C GLU A 320 0.01 7.45 10.75
N ALA A 321 -0.10 7.55 9.42
CA ALA A 321 0.67 6.74 8.48
C ALA A 321 2.18 6.92 8.66
N ARG A 322 2.63 8.15 8.92
CA ARG A 322 4.04 8.46 9.18
C ARG A 322 4.52 7.88 10.52
N GLN A 323 3.69 7.93 11.56
CA GLN A 323 3.96 7.24 12.82
C GLN A 323 4.05 5.72 12.64
N VAL A 324 3.20 5.13 11.79
CA VAL A 324 3.27 3.72 11.40
C VAL A 324 4.60 3.41 10.71
N VAL A 325 5.07 4.25 9.79
CA VAL A 325 6.38 4.10 9.14
C VAL A 325 7.51 4.08 10.19
N GLN A 326 7.51 5.02 11.13
CA GLN A 326 8.53 5.08 12.18
C GLN A 326 8.50 3.84 13.07
N TYR A 327 7.31 3.39 13.47
CA TYR A 327 7.15 2.17 14.26
C TYR A 327 7.65 0.92 13.51
N LEU A 328 7.35 0.80 12.21
CA LEU A 328 7.85 -0.30 11.37
C LEU A 328 9.38 -0.22 11.19
N ARG A 329 9.96 0.98 11.16
CA ARG A 329 11.42 1.17 11.15
C ARG A 329 12.07 0.56 12.39
N GLU A 330 11.48 0.76 13.57
CA GLU A 330 11.99 0.15 14.82
C GLU A 330 11.99 -1.38 14.76
N HIS A 331 11.15 -1.99 13.92
CA HIS A 331 11.15 -3.44 13.68
C HIS A 331 12.30 -3.92 12.81
N CYS A 332 13.11 -3.03 12.28
CA CYS A 332 14.36 -3.38 11.60
C CYS A 332 15.51 -3.67 12.58
N ALA A 333 15.30 -3.51 13.89
CA ALA A 333 16.26 -3.82 14.94
C ALA A 333 16.73 -5.30 14.92
N LEU A 334 17.99 -5.52 15.34
CA LEU A 334 18.66 -6.83 15.26
C LEU A 334 18.22 -7.81 16.37
N HIS A 335 17.86 -7.33 17.56
CA HIS A 335 17.58 -8.18 18.72
C HIS A 335 16.09 -8.20 19.10
N LEU A 336 15.63 -9.33 19.64
CA LEU A 336 14.32 -9.47 20.27
C LEU A 336 14.27 -8.71 21.60
N SER A 337 13.07 -8.24 21.97
CA SER A 337 12.78 -7.49 23.21
C SER A 337 13.57 -7.95 24.45
N ARG A 338 13.96 -6.98 25.30
CA ARG A 338 14.59 -7.18 26.62
C ARG A 338 13.84 -8.15 27.55
N LEU A 339 12.55 -8.38 27.30
CA LEU A 339 11.70 -9.27 28.12
C LEU A 339 11.87 -10.77 27.84
N SER A 340 12.68 -11.20 26.85
CA SER A 340 13.03 -12.62 26.73
C SER A 340 14.04 -13.01 27.81
N MET A 341 13.58 -13.12 29.06
CA MET A 341 14.38 -13.58 30.18
C MET A 341 14.42 -15.11 30.19
N ALA A 342 15.51 -15.71 29.71
CA ALA A 342 15.86 -17.07 30.12
C ALA A 342 16.75 -16.94 31.36
N LYS A 343 16.37 -17.64 32.45
CA LYS A 343 17.19 -17.71 33.66
C LYS A 343 18.39 -18.61 33.34
N GLY A 344 19.60 -18.04 33.30
CA GLY A 344 20.81 -18.84 33.13
C GLY A 344 21.06 -19.72 34.36
N ALA A 345 21.88 -20.77 34.21
CA ALA A 345 22.26 -21.70 35.29
C ALA A 345 22.93 -21.03 36.51
N ASN A 346 23.32 -19.76 36.38
CA ASN A 346 23.93 -18.91 37.40
C ASN A 346 23.00 -17.79 37.91
N GLY A 347 21.70 -17.84 37.60
CA GLY A 347 20.70 -16.91 38.15
C GLY A 347 20.71 -15.48 37.59
N ARG A 348 21.60 -15.15 36.64
CA ARG A 348 21.64 -13.84 35.97
C ARG A 348 20.80 -13.86 34.69
N TYR A 349 20.06 -12.77 34.45
CA TYR A 349 19.28 -12.58 33.21
C TYR A 349 20.19 -12.22 32.04
N VAL A 350 20.21 -13.03 30.98
CA VAL A 350 21.03 -12.78 29.78
C VAL A 350 20.17 -12.16 28.66
N ARG A 351 20.80 -11.25 27.90
CA ARG A 351 20.28 -10.38 26.82
C ARG A 351 19.34 -11.05 25.80
N GLY A 352 18.44 -10.25 25.23
CA GLY A 352 17.46 -10.63 24.21
C GLY A 352 18.05 -11.42 23.03
N HIS A 353 17.32 -12.43 22.59
CA HIS A 353 17.74 -13.33 21.50
C HIS A 353 17.92 -12.55 20.18
N GLN A 354 19.00 -12.82 19.45
CA GLN A 354 19.16 -12.28 18.10
C GLN A 354 18.03 -12.79 17.20
N ARG A 355 17.46 -11.90 16.38
CA ARG A 355 16.43 -12.28 15.40
C ARG A 355 17.07 -13.07 14.27
N SER A 356 16.31 -13.98 13.66
CA SER A 356 16.77 -14.60 12.41
C SER A 356 16.93 -13.53 11.33
N MET A 357 17.93 -13.70 10.46
CA MET A 357 18.17 -12.78 9.35
C MET A 357 16.94 -12.65 8.45
N ALA A 358 16.20 -13.74 8.24
CA ALA A 358 14.92 -13.73 7.52
C ALA A 358 13.88 -12.80 8.13
N SER A 359 13.83 -12.71 9.47
CA SER A 359 12.90 -11.81 10.16
C SER A 359 13.30 -10.35 9.99
N ILE A 360 14.60 -10.06 10.00
CA ILE A 360 15.13 -8.70 9.83
C ILE A 360 14.96 -8.26 8.36
N PHE A 361 15.32 -9.12 7.41
CA PHE A 361 15.11 -8.93 5.97
C PHE A 361 13.64 -8.61 5.66
N LYS A 362 12.71 -9.42 6.18
CA LYS A 362 11.27 -9.18 6.01
C LYS A 362 10.82 -7.86 6.62
N ALA A 363 11.33 -7.51 7.79
CA ALA A 363 10.98 -6.25 8.45
C ALA A 363 11.43 -5.03 7.63
N TRP A 364 12.65 -5.06 7.08
CA TRP A 364 13.13 -4.04 6.16
C TRP A 364 12.25 -3.93 4.92
N GLN A 365 11.92 -5.05 4.26
CA GLN A 365 11.05 -5.02 3.08
C GLN A 365 9.69 -4.38 3.37
N VAL A 366 9.03 -4.80 4.47
CA VAL A 366 7.74 -4.26 4.90
C VAL A 366 7.83 -2.78 5.18
N TYR A 367 8.85 -2.37 5.95
CA TYR A 367 9.11 -0.97 6.26
C TYR A 367 9.25 -0.12 5.00
N ILE A 368 10.09 -0.54 4.05
CA ILE A 368 10.32 0.19 2.80
C ILE A 368 9.05 0.27 1.96
N ILE A 369 8.29 -0.82 1.80
CA ILE A 369 7.04 -0.82 1.02
C ILE A 369 6.01 0.14 1.65
N VAL A 370 5.80 0.08 2.96
CA VAL A 370 4.85 0.97 3.65
C VAL A 370 5.33 2.42 3.61
N LYS A 371 6.63 2.66 3.76
CA LYS A 371 7.22 3.99 3.62
C LYS A 371 7.02 4.52 2.20
N TYR A 372 7.28 3.71 1.18
CA TYR A 372 7.04 4.06 -0.21
C TYR A 372 5.58 4.47 -0.42
N LEU A 373 4.62 3.63 -0.02
CA LEU A 373 3.18 3.92 -0.14
C LEU A 373 2.75 5.19 0.63
N THR A 374 3.40 5.51 1.74
CA THR A 374 3.08 6.68 2.55
C THR A 374 3.50 7.99 1.86
N PHE A 375 4.61 7.99 1.13
CA PHE A 375 5.18 9.20 0.53
C PHE A 375 5.04 9.28 -1.01
N CYS A 376 4.85 8.14 -1.66
CA CYS A 376 4.59 7.94 -3.08
C CYS A 376 3.49 6.89 -3.22
N PRO A 377 2.21 7.26 -3.10
CA PRO A 377 1.08 6.33 -3.05
C PRO A 377 0.73 5.82 -4.46
N VAL A 378 1.61 4.97 -4.97
CA VAL A 378 1.54 4.30 -6.26
C VAL A 378 0.61 3.09 -6.21
N ARG A 379 0.29 2.51 -7.37
CA ARG A 379 -0.44 1.23 -7.41
C ARG A 379 0.43 0.11 -6.83
N GLN A 380 -0.22 -0.89 -6.24
CA GLN A 380 0.49 -2.09 -5.76
C GLN A 380 1.20 -2.84 -6.91
N GLU A 381 0.64 -2.79 -8.12
CA GLU A 381 1.24 -3.34 -9.33
C GLU A 381 2.55 -2.65 -9.68
N GLU A 382 2.57 -1.31 -9.59
CA GLU A 382 3.78 -0.50 -9.81
C GLU A 382 4.88 -0.89 -8.80
N ILE A 383 4.54 -1.11 -7.53
CA ILE A 383 5.51 -1.59 -6.52
C ILE A 383 6.08 -2.97 -6.88
N ARG A 384 5.25 -3.86 -7.42
CA ARG A 384 5.66 -5.21 -7.82
C ARG A 384 6.59 -5.20 -9.02
N SER A 385 6.38 -4.27 -9.96
CA SER A 385 7.16 -4.17 -11.19
C SER A 385 8.43 -3.33 -11.05
N LEU A 386 8.70 -2.70 -9.91
CA LEU A 386 9.93 -1.92 -9.71
C LEU A 386 11.17 -2.80 -9.90
N GLU A 387 12.04 -2.42 -10.83
CA GLU A 387 13.27 -3.10 -11.24
C GLU A 387 14.40 -2.07 -11.38
N LEU A 388 15.47 -2.25 -10.60
CA LEU A 388 16.60 -1.32 -10.58
C LEU A 388 17.28 -1.28 -11.94
N GLY A 389 17.39 -0.08 -12.53
CA GLY A 389 17.99 0.14 -13.84
C GLY A 389 17.04 -0.08 -15.02
N ARG A 390 15.80 -0.53 -14.79
CA ARG A 390 14.74 -0.58 -15.82
C ARG A 390 13.73 0.54 -15.66
N ASN A 391 13.14 0.66 -14.47
CA ASN A 391 12.10 1.66 -14.20
C ASN A 391 12.33 2.41 -12.88
N ILE A 392 13.31 2.02 -12.06
CA ILE A 392 13.81 2.83 -10.95
C ILE A 392 15.30 3.08 -11.11
N PHE A 393 15.68 4.35 -11.11
CA PHE A 393 17.03 4.82 -11.41
C PHE A 393 17.60 5.63 -10.26
N ARG A 394 18.86 5.40 -9.93
CA ARG A 394 19.60 6.23 -8.96
C ARG A 394 20.28 7.36 -9.73
N LYS A 395 19.87 8.60 -9.47
CA LYS A 395 20.37 9.82 -10.13
C LYS A 395 21.01 10.75 -9.10
N VAL A 396 21.64 11.82 -9.57
CA VAL A 396 22.27 12.85 -8.74
C VAL A 396 21.72 14.21 -9.17
N ASP A 397 21.32 15.04 -8.21
CA ASP A 397 20.78 16.38 -8.52
C ASP A 397 21.90 17.39 -8.80
N ALA A 398 21.53 18.61 -9.20
CA ALA A 398 22.49 19.68 -9.51
C ALA A 398 23.40 20.05 -8.32
N GLN A 399 23.01 19.68 -7.09
CA GLN A 399 23.76 19.92 -5.86
C GLN A 399 24.59 18.70 -5.44
N GLY A 400 24.65 17.64 -6.25
CA GLY A 400 25.42 16.44 -5.96
C GLY A 400 24.72 15.46 -5.01
N ASN A 401 23.45 15.66 -4.66
CA ASN A 401 22.74 14.75 -3.76
C ASN A 401 22.12 13.59 -4.55
N PRO A 402 22.29 12.34 -4.09
CA PRO A 402 21.66 11.21 -4.73
C PRO A 402 20.14 11.24 -4.49
N TYR A 403 19.38 10.82 -5.49
CA TYR A 403 17.95 10.56 -5.39
C TYR A 403 17.56 9.38 -6.28
N TYR A 404 16.34 8.89 -6.09
CA TYR A 404 15.75 7.89 -6.98
C TYR A 404 14.68 8.53 -7.84
N GLU A 405 14.64 8.15 -9.10
CA GLU A 405 13.59 8.52 -10.05
C GLU A 405 12.94 7.25 -10.58
N VAL A 406 11.62 7.30 -10.74
CA VAL A 406 10.85 6.21 -11.33
C VAL A 406 10.31 6.64 -12.67
N GLU A 407 10.57 5.84 -13.68
CA GLU A 407 10.15 6.05 -15.07
C GLU A 407 9.32 4.84 -15.49
N ILE A 408 8.04 5.05 -15.79
CA ILE A 408 7.12 4.02 -16.23
C ILE A 408 6.74 4.35 -17.68
N PRO A 409 7.11 3.49 -18.65
CA PRO A 409 6.82 3.73 -20.06
C PRO A 409 5.32 3.60 -20.35
N PRO A 410 4.83 4.10 -21.50
CA PRO A 410 3.42 4.13 -21.84
C PRO A 410 2.86 2.72 -21.95
N GLU A 411 3.65 1.80 -22.53
CA GLU A 411 3.29 0.39 -22.73
C GLU A 411 3.01 -0.37 -21.43
N GLU A 412 3.57 0.11 -20.30
CA GLU A 412 3.35 -0.45 -18.96
C GLU A 412 2.27 0.31 -18.18
N ASN A 413 1.71 1.38 -18.75
CA ASN A 413 0.71 2.22 -18.12
C ASN A 413 -0.64 2.06 -18.84
N LYS A 414 -1.71 1.81 -18.08
CA LYS A 414 -3.07 1.64 -18.63
C LYS A 414 -3.59 2.84 -19.43
N ASN A 415 -3.00 4.02 -19.23
CA ASN A 415 -3.41 5.26 -19.87
C ASN A 415 -2.55 5.64 -21.08
N ASP A 416 -1.57 4.81 -21.48
CA ASP A 416 -0.59 5.13 -22.54
C ASP A 416 0.14 6.47 -22.34
N LEU A 417 0.28 6.91 -21.09
CA LEU A 417 1.02 8.12 -20.73
C LEU A 417 2.33 7.75 -20.06
N ASP A 418 3.42 8.36 -20.52
CA ASP A 418 4.69 8.34 -19.80
C ASP A 418 4.50 8.92 -18.40
N ARG A 419 5.01 8.20 -17.41
CA ARG A 419 5.02 8.71 -16.04
C ARG A 419 6.41 8.66 -15.46
N ASN A 420 6.98 9.84 -15.27
CA ASN A 420 8.25 10.05 -14.59
C ASN A 420 8.01 10.83 -13.29
N TYR A 421 8.50 10.31 -12.17
CA TYR A 421 8.48 11.03 -10.90
C TYR A 421 9.70 10.77 -10.03
N ARG A 422 10.23 11.84 -9.43
CA ARG A 422 11.29 11.78 -8.42
C ARG A 422 10.74 11.27 -7.08
N LEU A 423 11.42 10.30 -6.49
CA LEU A 423 11.15 9.86 -5.14
C LEU A 423 11.61 10.90 -4.10
N PRO A 424 10.84 11.08 -3.03
CA PRO A 424 11.22 11.83 -1.83
C PRO A 424 12.62 11.48 -1.31
N ASP A 425 13.44 12.50 -1.03
CA ASP A 425 14.79 12.32 -0.49
C ASP A 425 14.84 11.47 0.80
N LEU A 426 13.75 11.49 1.58
CA LEU A 426 13.61 10.69 2.81
C LEU A 426 13.57 9.17 2.54
N LEU A 427 13.29 8.74 1.30
CA LEU A 427 13.33 7.34 0.89
C LEU A 427 14.75 6.93 0.48
N THR A 428 15.55 7.85 -0.07
CA THR A 428 16.81 7.52 -0.75
C THR A 428 17.75 6.70 0.13
N LYS A 429 18.04 7.15 1.36
CA LYS A 429 18.98 6.44 2.25
C LYS A 429 18.51 5.04 2.64
N ASP A 430 17.21 4.88 2.85
CA ASP A 430 16.64 3.61 3.25
C ASP A 430 16.52 2.66 2.05
N LEU A 431 16.25 3.19 0.85
CA LEU A 431 16.32 2.45 -0.40
C LEU A 431 17.76 2.04 -0.72
N ASP A 432 18.75 2.90 -0.53
CA ASP A 432 20.18 2.53 -0.66
C ASP A 432 20.50 1.35 0.28
N THR A 433 20.06 1.42 1.55
CA THR A 433 20.25 0.34 2.53
C THR A 433 19.56 -0.95 2.07
N TRP A 434 18.33 -0.87 1.56
CA TRP A 434 17.63 -2.02 1.02
C TRP A 434 18.34 -2.60 -0.20
N ILE A 435 18.61 -1.79 -1.22
CA ILE A 435 19.15 -2.18 -2.52
C ILE A 435 20.58 -2.72 -2.42
N TYR A 436 21.42 -2.08 -1.63
CA TYR A 436 22.85 -2.39 -1.60
C TYR A 436 23.27 -3.27 -0.42
N VAL A 437 22.42 -3.43 0.60
CA VAL A 437 22.75 -4.27 1.78
C VAL A 437 21.81 -5.46 1.89
N TRP A 438 20.50 -5.23 1.95
CA TRP A 438 19.54 -6.29 2.26
C TRP A 438 19.15 -7.14 1.04
N ARG A 439 18.75 -6.54 -0.07
CA ARG A 439 18.34 -7.27 -1.28
C ARG A 439 19.42 -8.22 -1.80
N PRO A 440 20.73 -7.85 -1.86
CA PRO A 440 21.79 -8.75 -2.27
C PRO A 440 22.04 -9.90 -1.27
N MET A 441 21.60 -9.75 -0.02
CA MET A 441 21.68 -10.83 0.97
C MET A 441 20.85 -12.04 0.55
N ALA A 442 19.75 -11.85 -0.17
CA ALA A 442 18.94 -12.96 -0.70
C ALA A 442 19.78 -13.88 -1.59
N ASP A 443 20.62 -13.31 -2.46
CA ASP A 443 21.49 -14.06 -3.36
C ASP A 443 22.67 -14.68 -2.60
N GLN A 444 23.15 -14.03 -1.53
CA GLN A 444 24.22 -14.56 -0.70
C GLN A 444 23.80 -15.76 0.16
N VAL A 445 22.58 -15.75 0.69
CA VAL A 445 22.11 -16.81 1.60
C VAL A 445 21.80 -18.12 0.88
N VAL A 446 21.48 -18.07 -0.41
CA VAL A 446 21.19 -19.27 -1.22
C VAL A 446 22.45 -19.95 -1.78
N LYS A 447 23.65 -19.36 -1.58
CA LYS A 447 24.92 -19.94 -2.09
C LYS A 447 25.27 -21.29 -1.48
N SER A 448 24.80 -21.59 -0.27
CA SER A 448 24.98 -22.89 0.37
C SER A 448 23.79 -23.24 1.25
N LEU A 449 23.60 -24.54 1.51
CA LEU A 449 22.56 -25.01 2.40
C LEU A 449 22.70 -24.44 3.82
N ASP A 450 23.92 -24.40 4.35
CA ASP A 450 24.19 -23.88 5.69
C ASP A 450 23.78 -22.41 5.83
N ARG A 451 24.14 -21.56 4.86
CA ARG A 451 23.76 -20.13 4.88
C ARG A 451 22.25 -19.95 4.74
N TRP A 452 21.61 -20.78 3.93
CA TRP A 452 20.16 -20.76 3.78
C TRP A 452 19.47 -21.13 5.09
N LEU A 453 19.95 -22.16 5.77
CA LEU A 453 19.43 -22.57 7.07
C LEU A 453 19.70 -21.54 8.16
N GLU A 454 20.90 -20.94 8.18
CA GLU A 454 21.29 -19.86 9.10
C GLU A 454 20.41 -18.62 8.92
N PHE A 455 20.09 -18.26 7.67
CA PHE A 455 19.18 -17.16 7.37
C PHE A 455 17.83 -17.32 8.07
N TRP A 456 17.34 -18.56 8.15
CA TRP A 456 16.11 -18.92 8.85
C TRP A 456 16.27 -19.12 10.37
N GLY A 457 17.48 -18.99 10.90
CA GLY A 457 17.80 -19.11 12.32
C GLY A 457 18.14 -20.55 12.76
N PHE A 458 18.48 -21.44 11.83
CA PHE A 458 18.93 -22.79 12.13
C PHE A 458 20.46 -22.86 12.12
N ARG A 459 21.04 -23.57 13.10
CA ARG A 459 22.49 -23.82 13.15
C ARG A 459 22.85 -25.06 12.34
N PRO A 460 24.11 -25.23 11.91
CA PRO A 460 24.59 -26.51 11.39
C PRO A 460 24.26 -27.66 12.36
N GLY A 461 23.82 -28.79 11.81
CA GLY A 461 23.39 -29.95 12.58
C GLY A 461 22.00 -29.81 13.25
N ALA A 462 21.19 -28.80 12.87
CA ALA A 462 19.89 -28.58 13.49
C ALA A 462 18.86 -29.67 13.17
N LEU A 463 18.95 -30.31 12.00
CA LEU A 463 18.02 -31.35 11.59
C LEU A 463 18.21 -32.61 12.44
N GLU A 464 19.45 -33.06 12.54
CA GLU A 464 19.88 -34.24 13.30
C GLU A 464 19.50 -34.06 14.78
N LYS A 465 19.75 -32.88 15.34
CA LYS A 465 19.35 -32.54 16.72
C LYS A 465 17.84 -32.54 16.91
N LEU A 466 17.07 -32.11 15.91
CA LEU A 466 15.60 -32.14 15.99
C LEU A 466 15.04 -33.55 15.83
N GLN A 467 15.63 -34.37 14.95
CA GLN A 467 15.28 -35.77 14.76
C GLN A 467 15.61 -36.59 16.02
N GLN A 468 16.76 -36.38 16.63
CA GLN A 468 17.11 -36.99 17.91
C GLN A 468 16.08 -36.63 18.99
N LYS A 469 15.74 -35.35 19.12
CA LYS A 469 14.72 -34.90 20.09
C LYS A 469 13.33 -35.45 19.83
N LEU A 470 12.98 -35.65 18.56
CA LEU A 470 11.73 -36.29 18.16
C LEU A 470 11.72 -37.76 18.60
N ALA A 471 12.77 -38.51 18.29
CA ALA A 471 12.92 -39.91 18.69
C ALA A 471 12.94 -40.09 20.22
N GLU A 472 13.63 -39.19 20.94
CA GLU A 472 13.61 -39.16 22.42
C GLU A 472 12.19 -38.94 22.96
N ALA A 473 11.44 -37.97 22.38
CA ALA A 473 10.07 -37.70 22.78
C ALA A 473 9.10 -38.86 22.45
N GLU A 474 9.30 -39.54 21.33
CA GLU A 474 8.55 -40.75 20.95
C GLU A 474 8.85 -41.92 21.91
N ALA A 475 10.08 -42.03 22.39
CA ALA A 475 10.50 -42.99 23.42
C ALA A 475 10.08 -42.60 24.86
N GLY A 476 9.26 -41.56 25.04
CA GLY A 476 8.78 -41.10 26.35
C GLY A 476 9.77 -40.23 27.14
N LYS A 477 10.93 -39.87 26.57
CA LYS A 477 11.90 -38.97 27.20
C LYS A 477 11.51 -37.52 26.92
N LEU A 478 10.74 -36.93 27.83
CA LEU A 478 10.31 -35.54 27.72
C LEU A 478 11.35 -34.56 28.26
N HIS A 479 11.38 -33.37 27.68
CA HIS A 479 12.07 -32.24 28.28
C HIS A 479 11.40 -31.89 29.62
N GLU A 480 12.19 -31.50 30.62
CA GLU A 480 11.77 -31.13 31.99
C GLU A 480 10.55 -30.18 32.08
N TYR A 481 10.29 -29.38 31.04
CA TYR A 481 9.21 -28.38 31.02
C TYR A 481 8.03 -28.77 30.12
N ALA A 482 8.06 -29.94 29.47
CA ALA A 482 6.99 -30.39 28.59
C ALA A 482 5.89 -31.08 29.42
N LYS A 483 4.70 -30.47 29.46
CA LYS A 483 3.55 -31.01 30.20
C LYS A 483 2.81 -32.14 29.47
N GLU A 484 2.93 -32.20 28.14
CA GLU A 484 2.17 -33.11 27.28
C GLU A 484 3.11 -33.71 26.21
N GLN A 485 3.26 -35.04 26.21
CA GLN A 485 4.12 -35.75 25.26
C GLN A 485 3.69 -35.54 23.82
N GLU A 486 2.40 -35.72 23.53
CA GLU A 486 1.85 -35.61 22.18
C GLU A 486 2.09 -34.21 21.58
N LYS A 487 1.89 -33.15 22.38
CA LYS A 487 2.16 -31.77 21.97
C LYS A 487 3.64 -31.52 21.68
N CYS A 488 4.52 -32.17 22.44
CA CYS A 488 5.97 -32.12 22.23
C CYS A 488 6.37 -32.80 20.92
N ILE A 489 5.89 -34.04 20.69
CA ILE A 489 6.11 -34.81 19.45
C ILE A 489 5.59 -34.02 18.25
N LYS A 490 4.34 -33.54 18.29
CA LYS A 490 3.73 -32.74 17.22
C LYS A 490 4.53 -31.48 16.92
N ASN A 491 5.10 -30.82 17.94
CA ASN A 491 5.95 -29.65 17.75
C ASN A 491 7.27 -30.03 17.05
N TYR A 492 7.99 -31.03 17.54
CA TYR A 492 9.24 -31.47 16.94
C TYR A 492 9.06 -32.00 15.52
N ALA A 493 8.06 -32.85 15.27
CA ALA A 493 7.72 -33.33 13.93
C ALA A 493 7.41 -32.17 12.97
N ARG A 494 6.63 -31.18 13.41
CA ARG A 494 6.37 -29.96 12.62
C ARG A 494 7.66 -29.20 12.31
N ARG A 495 8.61 -29.11 13.25
CA ARG A 495 9.90 -28.42 13.04
C ARG A 495 10.83 -29.20 12.11
N VAL A 496 10.91 -30.52 12.25
CA VAL A 496 11.65 -31.41 11.34
C VAL A 496 11.11 -31.27 9.92
N ASN A 497 9.80 -31.43 9.74
CA ASN A 497 9.14 -31.29 8.44
C ASN A 497 9.36 -29.89 7.84
N GLY A 498 9.26 -28.83 8.66
CA GLY A 498 9.50 -27.46 8.21
C GLY A 498 10.95 -27.24 7.76
N LEU A 499 11.92 -27.85 8.44
CA LEU A 499 13.34 -27.75 8.10
C LEU A 499 13.67 -28.55 6.83
N GLN A 500 13.22 -29.80 6.75
CA GLN A 500 13.40 -30.64 5.56
C GLN A 500 12.81 -29.99 4.31
N ARG A 501 11.60 -29.42 4.41
CA ARG A 501 11.01 -28.65 3.29
C ARG A 501 11.89 -27.49 2.85
N ARG A 502 12.48 -26.74 3.79
CA ARG A 502 13.40 -25.64 3.45
C ARG A 502 14.66 -26.12 2.76
N MET A 503 15.19 -27.27 3.18
CA MET A 503 16.36 -27.87 2.52
C MET A 503 16.01 -28.30 1.09
N ALA A 504 14.85 -28.94 0.90
CA ALA A 504 14.41 -29.46 -0.39
C ALA A 504 14.15 -28.38 -1.46
N VAL A 505 13.75 -27.17 -1.05
CA VAL A 505 13.39 -26.09 -2.00
C VAL A 505 14.57 -25.20 -2.39
N LEU A 506 15.80 -25.46 -1.93
CA LEU A 506 16.93 -24.55 -2.15
C LEU A 506 17.20 -24.28 -3.63
N GLU A 507 17.20 -25.32 -4.47
CA GLU A 507 17.43 -25.14 -5.92
C GLU A 507 16.27 -24.39 -6.60
N THR A 508 15.02 -24.66 -6.20
CA THR A 508 13.86 -23.88 -6.66
C THR A 508 14.00 -22.40 -6.31
N VAL A 509 14.46 -22.11 -5.09
CA VAL A 509 14.65 -20.74 -4.61
C VAL A 509 15.77 -20.02 -5.37
N ARG A 510 16.87 -20.72 -5.71
CA ARG A 510 17.92 -20.17 -6.59
C ARG A 510 17.34 -19.78 -7.95
N GLY A 511 16.61 -20.70 -8.59
CA GLY A 511 15.96 -20.43 -9.86
C GLY A 511 14.99 -19.24 -9.82
N ASN A 512 14.22 -19.11 -8.73
CA ASN A 512 13.35 -17.95 -8.54
C ASN A 512 14.13 -16.63 -8.49
N LEU A 513 15.25 -16.58 -7.74
CA LEU A 513 16.06 -15.37 -7.59
C LEU A 513 16.77 -14.99 -8.90
N ASP A 514 17.25 -15.97 -9.66
CA ASP A 514 17.90 -15.73 -10.95
C ASP A 514 16.93 -15.08 -11.95
N GLN A 515 15.68 -15.54 -11.95
CA GLN A 515 14.59 -15.03 -12.80
C GLN A 515 14.02 -13.69 -12.31
N ASN A 516 14.03 -13.45 -11.01
CA ASN A 516 13.37 -12.27 -10.43
C ASN A 516 14.29 -11.04 -10.43
N LYS A 517 13.95 -10.06 -11.27
CA LYS A 517 14.63 -8.75 -11.33
C LYS A 517 13.97 -7.67 -10.45
N GLY A 518 12.84 -7.98 -9.85
CA GLY A 518 12.08 -7.11 -8.96
C GLY A 518 12.86 -6.68 -7.71
N LEU A 519 12.61 -5.42 -7.34
CA LEU A 519 13.18 -4.75 -6.18
C LEU A 519 12.72 -5.40 -4.86
N PHE A 520 11.47 -5.88 -4.83
CA PHE A 520 10.87 -6.56 -3.68
C PHE A 520 10.55 -8.01 -4.04
N ILE A 521 10.86 -8.92 -3.11
CA ILE A 521 10.73 -10.36 -3.34
C ILE A 521 9.88 -11.01 -2.27
N MET A 522 9.15 -12.06 -2.63
CA MET A 522 8.45 -12.88 -1.66
C MET A 522 9.47 -13.53 -0.72
N THR A 523 9.22 -13.45 0.60
CA THR A 523 10.04 -14.15 1.59
C THR A 523 9.54 -15.57 1.89
N GLY A 524 8.36 -15.95 1.39
CA GLY A 524 7.71 -17.21 1.71
C GLY A 524 7.21 -17.32 3.16
N LYS A 525 6.44 -18.38 3.43
CA LYS A 525 6.05 -18.83 4.79
C LYS A 525 6.69 -20.19 5.07
N SER A 526 6.62 -20.68 6.31
CA SER A 526 7.19 -22.00 6.64
C SER A 526 6.63 -23.16 5.79
N GLN A 527 5.37 -23.04 5.33
CA GLN A 527 4.74 -24.05 4.47
C GLN A 527 4.96 -23.82 2.97
N HIS A 528 5.41 -22.62 2.59
CA HIS A 528 5.63 -22.18 1.21
C HIS A 528 6.99 -21.50 1.10
N ALA A 529 8.04 -22.25 1.48
CA ALA A 529 9.42 -21.75 1.43
C ALA A 529 9.93 -21.64 -0.01
N ASP A 530 9.36 -22.44 -0.92
CA ASP A 530 9.55 -22.41 -2.37
C ASP A 530 9.12 -21.09 -3.02
N ALA A 531 8.32 -20.27 -2.33
CA ALA A 531 7.97 -18.94 -2.81
C ALA A 531 9.07 -17.90 -2.56
N PHE A 532 10.13 -18.21 -1.80
CA PHE A 532 11.22 -17.27 -1.58
C PHE A 532 11.86 -16.88 -2.92
N GLY A 533 12.07 -15.59 -3.12
CA GLY A 533 12.68 -15.07 -4.34
C GLY A 533 11.72 -14.87 -5.51
N LYS A 534 10.44 -15.29 -5.42
CA LYS A 534 9.44 -14.97 -6.45
C LYS A 534 9.02 -13.50 -6.40
N LEU A 535 8.52 -12.98 -7.52
CA LEU A 535 7.85 -11.68 -7.54
C LEU A 535 6.62 -11.74 -6.63
N HIS A 536 6.34 -10.63 -5.96
CA HIS A 536 5.09 -10.50 -5.24
C HIS A 536 3.91 -10.51 -6.22
N ASP A 537 2.88 -11.30 -5.90
CA ASP A 537 1.55 -11.13 -6.49
C ASP A 537 0.76 -10.03 -5.76
N GLU A 538 -0.44 -9.71 -6.26
CA GLU A 538 -1.32 -8.70 -5.67
C GLU A 538 -1.75 -9.08 -4.24
N GLY A 539 -2.18 -10.33 -4.04
CA GLY A 539 -2.70 -10.79 -2.75
C GLY A 539 -1.65 -10.75 -1.64
N THR A 540 -0.38 -11.00 -1.99
CA THR A 540 0.74 -11.04 -1.06
C THR A 540 1.17 -9.65 -0.62
N ILE A 541 1.31 -8.66 -1.53
CA ILE A 541 1.55 -7.26 -1.11
C ILE A 541 0.38 -6.75 -0.29
N HIS A 542 -0.85 -6.96 -0.76
CA HIS A 542 -2.05 -6.53 -0.05
C HIS A 542 -2.05 -7.05 1.39
N SER A 543 -1.84 -8.36 1.58
CA SER A 543 -1.82 -8.99 2.90
C SER A 543 -0.65 -8.52 3.75
N LEU A 544 0.54 -8.37 3.16
CA LEU A 544 1.75 -7.93 3.84
C LEU A 544 1.57 -6.53 4.45
N VAL A 545 1.13 -5.57 3.63
CA VAL A 545 0.89 -4.19 4.05
C VAL A 545 -0.25 -4.13 5.06
N THR A 546 -1.38 -4.76 4.76
CA THR A 546 -2.57 -4.72 5.64
C THR A 546 -2.26 -5.26 7.04
N HIS A 547 -1.56 -6.38 7.14
CA HIS A 547 -1.19 -6.95 8.44
C HIS A 547 -0.20 -6.07 9.20
N ALA A 548 0.82 -5.55 8.51
CA ALA A 548 1.83 -4.70 9.15
C ALA A 548 1.21 -3.41 9.71
N VAL A 549 0.34 -2.75 8.95
CA VAL A 549 -0.34 -1.52 9.39
C VAL A 549 -1.35 -1.82 10.50
N ALA A 550 -2.11 -2.91 10.41
CA ALA A 550 -3.05 -3.29 11.48
C ALA A 550 -2.33 -3.55 12.82
N GLN A 551 -1.19 -4.23 12.80
CA GLN A 551 -0.36 -4.43 13.99
C GLN A 551 0.20 -3.10 14.51
N ALA A 552 0.77 -2.27 13.64
CA ALA A 552 1.31 -0.97 14.04
C ALA A 552 0.25 -0.07 14.69
N THR A 553 -0.92 0.05 14.06
CA THR A 553 -2.03 0.86 14.55
C THR A 553 -2.64 0.33 15.84
N THR A 554 -2.67 -1.00 16.02
CA THR A 554 -3.07 -1.60 17.32
C THR A 554 -2.15 -1.15 18.44
N LYS A 555 -0.83 -1.11 18.18
CA LYS A 555 0.15 -0.70 19.17
C LYS A 555 0.15 0.81 19.43
N LEU A 556 0.04 1.61 18.37
CA LEU A 556 0.15 3.07 18.44
C LEU A 556 -1.16 3.74 18.90
N PHE A 557 -2.30 3.21 18.44
CA PHE A 557 -3.61 3.87 18.55
C PHE A 557 -4.66 3.01 19.27
N GLY A 558 -4.26 1.86 19.81
CA GLY A 558 -5.12 0.98 20.60
C GLY A 558 -6.15 0.18 19.79
N SER A 559 -6.20 0.31 18.47
CA SER A 559 -7.12 -0.44 17.61
C SER A 559 -6.52 -0.74 16.24
N PRO A 560 -6.83 -1.91 15.64
CA PRO A 560 -6.31 -2.27 14.32
C PRO A 560 -7.01 -1.46 13.23
N ARG A 561 -6.22 -0.88 12.33
CA ARG A 561 -6.68 -0.35 11.04
C ARG A 561 -6.13 -1.20 9.91
N TYR A 562 -7.02 -1.73 9.09
CA TYR A 562 -6.69 -2.65 7.98
C TYR A 562 -6.41 -1.87 6.69
N THR A 563 -5.59 -0.81 6.79
CA THR A 563 -5.15 0.02 5.66
C THR A 563 -4.35 -0.83 4.68
N ASN A 564 -4.79 -0.87 3.43
CA ASN A 564 -4.14 -1.64 2.36
C ASN A 564 -3.43 -0.69 1.37
N PRO A 565 -2.65 -1.19 0.38
CA PRO A 565 -1.89 -0.32 -0.53
C PRO A 565 -2.76 0.74 -1.22
N HIS A 566 -3.92 0.35 -1.74
CA HIS A 566 -4.84 1.29 -2.37
C HIS A 566 -5.37 2.36 -1.39
N ALA A 567 -5.58 2.02 -0.12
CA ALA A 567 -6.05 2.97 0.87
C ALA A 567 -5.05 4.11 1.13
N PHE A 568 -3.73 3.87 1.01
CA PHE A 568 -2.73 4.95 1.10
C PHE A 568 -2.91 6.01 0.01
N ARG A 569 -3.44 5.63 -1.16
CA ARG A 569 -3.74 6.57 -2.26
C ARG A 569 -4.84 7.54 -1.88
N HIS A 570 -5.97 7.02 -1.40
CA HIS A 570 -7.07 7.86 -0.90
C HIS A 570 -6.63 8.76 0.26
N ILE A 571 -5.84 8.23 1.20
CA ILE A 571 -5.33 9.01 2.35
C ILE A 571 -4.47 10.18 1.86
N ALA A 572 -3.65 9.95 0.84
CA ALA A 572 -2.81 10.99 0.26
C ALA A 572 -3.61 11.98 -0.61
N ASP A 573 -4.58 11.52 -1.41
CA ASP A 573 -5.53 12.38 -2.14
C ASP A 573 -6.23 13.35 -1.19
N LYS A 574 -6.82 12.82 -0.11
CA LYS A 574 -7.42 13.63 0.96
C LYS A 574 -6.41 14.63 1.53
N HIS A 575 -5.18 14.18 1.82
CA HIS A 575 -4.17 15.06 2.40
C HIS A 575 -3.79 16.22 1.47
N VAL A 576 -3.60 15.95 0.17
CA VAL A 576 -3.20 16.97 -0.81
C VAL A 576 -4.32 18.00 -1.01
N ARG A 577 -5.57 17.54 -1.17
CA ARG A 577 -6.75 18.41 -1.31
C ARG A 577 -6.99 19.27 -0.08
N MET A 578 -6.91 18.70 1.13
CA MET A 578 -7.00 19.48 2.39
C MET A 578 -5.90 20.55 2.52
N LEU A 579 -4.75 20.38 1.86
CA LEU A 579 -3.67 21.37 1.90
C LEU A 579 -3.82 22.47 0.84
N GLY A 580 -4.80 22.37 -0.07
CA GLY A 580 -4.99 23.32 -1.17
C GLY A 580 -3.81 23.36 -2.15
N LYS A 581 -3.06 22.26 -2.28
CA LYS A 581 -1.85 22.20 -3.09
C LYS A 581 -2.09 21.42 -4.36
N ASP A 582 -2.15 22.13 -5.49
CA ASP A 582 -2.14 21.60 -6.87
C ASP A 582 -2.59 20.12 -6.99
N PRO A 583 -3.90 19.85 -6.83
CA PRO A 583 -4.43 18.50 -6.91
C PRO A 583 -4.10 17.84 -8.25
N LYS A 584 -4.03 18.61 -9.35
CA LYS A 584 -3.73 18.12 -10.70
C LYS A 584 -2.34 17.48 -10.81
N ALA A 585 -1.32 18.10 -10.22
CA ALA A 585 0.02 17.53 -10.19
C ALA A 585 0.05 16.20 -9.42
N PHE A 586 -0.74 16.09 -8.34
CA PHE A 586 -0.84 14.85 -7.57
C PHE A 586 -1.65 13.77 -8.30
N ASP A 587 -2.76 14.12 -8.93
CA ASP A 587 -3.58 13.21 -9.73
C ASP A 587 -2.76 12.64 -10.90
N THR A 588 -1.87 13.45 -11.50
CA THR A 588 -0.89 13.00 -12.50
C THR A 588 0.12 12.00 -11.93
N LEU A 589 0.68 12.26 -10.73
CA LEU A 589 1.59 11.33 -10.05
C LEU A 589 0.96 9.95 -9.84
N ILE A 590 -0.30 9.92 -9.47
CA ILE A 590 -1.03 8.67 -9.21
C ILE A 590 -1.75 8.14 -10.47
N ALA A 591 -1.64 8.82 -11.61
CA ALA A 591 -2.35 8.52 -12.86
C ALA A 591 -3.87 8.32 -12.63
N HIS A 592 -4.50 9.33 -12.04
CA HIS A 592 -5.94 9.52 -11.96
C HIS A 592 -6.38 10.69 -12.85
N SER A 593 -7.64 10.68 -13.28
CA SER A 593 -8.31 11.91 -13.70
C SER A 593 -8.64 12.77 -12.47
N GLU A 594 -8.81 14.07 -12.67
CA GLU A 594 -9.23 15.01 -11.60
C GLU A 594 -10.54 14.53 -10.94
N GLU A 595 -11.52 14.14 -11.75
CA GLU A 595 -12.80 13.56 -11.32
C GLU A 595 -12.63 12.34 -10.40
N MET A 596 -11.72 11.43 -10.75
CA MET A 596 -11.45 10.24 -9.93
C MET A 596 -10.76 10.59 -8.62
N GLY A 597 -9.85 11.58 -8.63
CA GLY A 597 -9.21 12.09 -7.42
C GLY A 597 -10.22 12.74 -6.47
N ASP A 598 -11.19 13.47 -7.01
CA ASP A 598 -12.26 14.10 -6.23
C ASP A 598 -13.20 13.04 -5.63
N GLU A 599 -13.63 12.04 -6.41
CA GLU A 599 -14.40 10.90 -5.90
C GLU A 599 -13.67 10.15 -4.77
N TYR A 600 -12.34 10.09 -4.80
CA TYR A 600 -11.52 9.43 -3.78
C TYR A 600 -11.44 10.26 -2.51
N ALA A 601 -11.27 11.58 -2.65
CA ALA A 601 -11.24 12.49 -1.53
C ALA A 601 -12.60 12.56 -0.82
N GLU A 602 -13.70 12.66 -1.57
CA GLU A 602 -15.07 12.68 -1.03
C GLU A 602 -15.42 11.43 -0.22
N GLN A 603 -14.83 10.27 -0.52
CA GLN A 603 -15.04 9.05 0.27
C GLN A 603 -14.50 9.14 1.69
N LEU A 604 -13.55 10.04 1.94
CA LEU A 604 -12.88 10.21 3.22
C LEU A 604 -13.12 11.58 3.87
N MET A 605 -13.39 12.62 3.09
CA MET A 605 -13.62 13.97 3.60
C MET A 605 -15.00 14.06 4.22
N SER A 606 -15.10 14.68 5.39
CA SER A 606 -16.38 15.09 5.93
C SER A 606 -16.91 16.30 5.17
N GLU A 607 -18.22 16.54 5.22
CA GLU A 607 -18.84 17.78 4.69
C GLU A 607 -18.16 19.04 5.25
N ARG A 608 -17.74 18.97 6.52
CA ARG A 608 -16.93 20.03 7.15
C ARG A 608 -15.54 20.16 6.51
N ASP A 609 -14.83 19.07 6.22
CA ASP A 609 -13.51 19.16 5.59
C ASP A 609 -13.60 19.77 4.18
N LEU A 610 -14.70 19.52 3.45
CA LEU A 610 -14.97 20.09 2.13
C LEU A 610 -15.29 21.58 2.21
N THR A 611 -15.99 22.00 3.26
CA THR A 611 -16.46 23.38 3.43
C THR A 611 -15.48 24.27 4.20
N ASP A 612 -14.64 23.74 5.11
CA ASP A 612 -13.72 24.53 5.95
C ASP A 612 -12.67 25.30 5.09
N ALA A 613 -12.29 24.79 3.92
CA ALA A 613 -11.39 25.49 3.00
C ALA A 613 -12.11 26.60 2.20
N ILE A 614 -13.38 26.39 1.88
CA ILE A 614 -14.22 27.35 1.12
C ILE A 614 -14.65 28.48 2.06
N VAL A 615 -15.13 28.16 3.25
CA VAL A 615 -15.75 29.12 4.18
C VAL A 615 -14.75 30.12 4.76
N ASN A 616 -13.46 29.78 4.90
CA ASN A 616 -12.50 30.72 5.51
C ASN A 616 -12.01 31.82 4.57
N ASN A 617 -12.11 31.65 3.24
CA ASN A 617 -11.52 32.58 2.27
C ASN A 617 -12.47 32.95 1.10
N TRP A 618 -13.73 32.51 1.08
CA TRP A 618 -14.63 32.78 -0.06
C TRP A 618 -14.93 34.26 -0.31
N TRP A 619 -14.67 35.14 0.67
CA TRP A 619 -14.83 36.59 0.56
C TRP A 619 -13.51 37.32 0.24
N GLU A 620 -12.36 36.65 0.24
CA GLU A 620 -11.10 37.30 -0.08
C GLU A 620 -10.96 37.34 -1.60
N GLU A 621 -11.03 38.54 -2.19
CA GLU A 621 -10.73 38.74 -3.61
C GLU A 621 -9.30 38.22 -3.89
N ASP A 622 -9.19 37.29 -4.84
CA ASP A 622 -7.92 36.73 -5.31
C ASP A 622 -6.96 37.87 -5.71
N SER A 623 -6.08 38.24 -4.77
CA SER A 623 -5.18 39.37 -4.94
C SER A 623 -3.87 38.98 -5.64
N HIS A 624 -3.80 37.79 -6.21
CA HIS A 624 -2.64 37.28 -6.95
C HIS A 624 -3.05 36.74 -8.33
N SER A 625 -3.32 37.67 -9.25
CA SER A 625 -3.11 37.51 -10.69
C SER A 625 -1.82 38.20 -11.10
#